data_AF-A0A8C7XM12-F1
#
_entry.id   AF-A0A8C7XM12-F1
#
_cell.length_a   1.000
_cell.length_b   1.000
_cell.length_c   1.000
_cell.angle_alpha   90.00
_cell.angle_beta   90.00
_cell.angle_gamma   90.00
#
_symmetry.space_group_name_H-M   'P 1'
#
loop_
_entity.id
_entity.type
_entity.pdbx_description
1 polymer ?
#
loop_
_entity_poly.entity_id
_entity_poly.type
_entity_poly.pdbx_seq_one_letter_code
_entity_poly.pdbx_strand_id
1 'polypeptide(L)'
;MMTNGVVHANVFGIKDWVTPYKISVLALLYEMTAAKISLLERRRLNKLILPLQQGPDLSLGQFLRTVEECCPQTAYAIKLRLQEMAEGELKDMEYFFSTLPTPFTAFDSEAYKTSVVGLFMRHMLLAYNKLSFSQVYKLYKSLQEYYHSHSQSEGQVSLSVLAADDSDMDLTSTEDTVGDRMESKALDTPLHLSELRLGPCLKNKQSTFLHAYLMKNDENKALKPAELQEELNNMLKFNPDFAEAHYLNYLNSMRVQDIFLSTHSLLHYFDRFILSGNDGKSNGDEGYGRSLRYAALNLASLHCRFGHYQQADLALQEAIRIAQESNDHVCLQHCLSWVYTLEQMKGFDSTVLTEDSVKMAAQFCLPYLASLGIQSLVQQGATQGKTAHKLMDALKDTDILHWKHSLSELIEISLAQTTSIWRMYGKSTMALQQAQLLLNMSSLEPVNFGVQQNNTEAFAIALCHLAELHAEQGLYGAVSEILQHLKEQFPPHTQHAKDYVAVFPHSADLLQTFVTAVVMEARRRRKEALPWALLR
;
A
#
# COMPACT_ATOMS: atom_id res chain seq x y z
N MET A 1 6.69 -17.57 12.48
CA MET A 1 7.27 -18.65 11.63
C MET A 1 6.73 -19.99 12.11
N MET A 2 6.50 -20.97 11.22
CA MET A 2 6.06 -22.29 11.65
C MET A 2 7.20 -23.10 12.26
N THR A 3 7.19 -23.27 13.58
CA THR A 3 8.10 -24.19 14.28
C THR A 3 7.47 -25.58 14.29
N ASN A 4 7.90 -26.44 13.36
CA ASN A 4 7.57 -27.85 13.42
C ASN A 4 8.45 -28.49 14.51
N GLY A 5 7.83 -29.04 15.57
CA GLY A 5 8.55 -29.60 16.72
C GLY A 5 9.44 -30.80 16.40
N VAL A 6 9.31 -31.38 15.20
CA VAL A 6 10.14 -32.51 14.71
C VAL A 6 11.29 -32.01 13.82
N VAL A 7 11.21 -30.77 13.32
CA VAL A 7 12.19 -30.18 12.38
C VAL A 7 12.84 -28.97 13.07
N HIS A 8 13.82 -29.22 13.94
CA HIS A 8 14.54 -28.15 14.66
C HIS A 8 15.43 -27.29 13.74
N ALA A 9 15.70 -27.72 12.50
CA ALA A 9 16.54 -27.01 11.54
C ALA A 9 15.72 -26.16 10.56
N ASN A 10 14.99 -25.16 11.06
CA ASN A 10 14.41 -24.12 10.21
C ASN A 10 15.48 -23.08 9.81
N VAL A 11 16.52 -23.51 9.07
CA VAL A 11 17.57 -22.62 8.55
C VAL A 11 17.01 -21.64 7.49
N PHE A 12 15.86 -21.96 6.89
CA PHE A 12 15.11 -21.06 6.00
C PHE A 12 13.62 -21.11 6.35
N GLY A 13 13.14 -20.12 7.11
CA GLY A 13 11.71 -20.00 7.40
C GLY A 13 10.93 -19.56 6.18
N ILE A 14 10.11 -20.45 5.65
CA ILE A 14 9.18 -20.13 4.56
C ILE A 14 8.04 -19.30 5.17
N LYS A 15 7.81 -18.11 4.62
CA LYS A 15 6.71 -17.22 5.02
C LYS A 15 5.39 -17.58 4.34
N ASP A 16 5.43 -18.44 3.34
CA ASP A 16 4.28 -18.85 2.54
C ASP A 16 3.45 -19.92 3.24
N TRP A 17 2.12 -19.86 3.03
CA TRP A 17 1.15 -20.77 3.62
C TRP A 17 0.28 -21.39 2.51
N VAL A 18 0.06 -22.71 2.59
CA VAL A 18 -0.82 -23.41 1.64
C VAL A 18 -2.27 -23.25 2.09
N THR A 19 -3.12 -22.68 1.23
CA THR A 19 -4.56 -22.54 1.47
C THR A 19 -5.36 -23.35 0.44
N PRO A 20 -6.64 -23.68 0.71
CA PRO A 20 -7.51 -24.36 -0.25
C PRO A 20 -7.63 -23.64 -1.61
N TYR A 21 -7.61 -22.30 -1.60
CA TYR A 21 -7.53 -21.50 -2.82
C TYR A 21 -6.23 -21.77 -3.59
N LYS A 22 -5.07 -21.77 -2.92
CA LYS A 22 -3.79 -22.06 -3.58
C LYS A 22 -3.73 -23.50 -4.12
N ILE A 23 -4.39 -24.46 -3.47
CA ILE A 23 -4.59 -25.82 -4.02
C ILE A 23 -5.42 -25.77 -5.31
N SER A 24 -6.48 -24.95 -5.34
CA SER A 24 -7.31 -24.75 -6.55
C SER A 24 -6.51 -24.13 -7.70
N VAL A 25 -5.62 -23.17 -7.41
CA VAL A 25 -4.69 -22.59 -8.40
C VAL A 25 -3.68 -23.64 -8.88
N LEU A 26 -3.16 -24.51 -8.01
CA LEU A 26 -2.28 -25.62 -8.42
C LEU A 26 -3.02 -26.63 -9.31
N ALA A 27 -4.29 -26.91 -9.04
CA ALA A 27 -5.12 -27.77 -9.87
C ALA A 27 -5.35 -27.16 -11.26
N LEU A 28 -5.58 -25.84 -11.34
CA LEU A 28 -5.64 -25.12 -12.61
C LEU A 28 -4.33 -25.25 -13.40
N LEU A 29 -3.19 -25.02 -12.75
CA LEU A 29 -1.88 -25.13 -13.41
C LEU A 29 -1.63 -26.56 -13.92
N TYR A 30 -2.00 -27.57 -13.14
CA TYR A 30 -1.91 -28.96 -13.56
C TYR A 30 -2.77 -29.23 -14.80
N GLU A 31 -4.06 -28.86 -14.77
CA GLU A 31 -4.98 -29.09 -15.88
C GLU A 31 -4.56 -28.34 -17.15
N MET A 32 -3.97 -27.16 -17.01
CA MET A 32 -3.41 -26.43 -18.14
C MET A 32 -2.24 -27.14 -18.82
N THR A 33 -1.47 -27.95 -18.08
CA THR A 33 -0.37 -28.76 -18.62
C THR A 33 -0.81 -30.12 -19.13
N ALA A 34 -1.85 -30.70 -18.52
CA ALA A 34 -2.33 -32.05 -18.85
C ALA A 34 -3.35 -32.06 -19.99
N ALA A 35 -4.21 -31.03 -20.09
CA ALA A 35 -5.28 -30.98 -21.06
C ALA A 35 -4.85 -30.36 -22.40
N LYS A 36 -5.41 -30.87 -23.50
CA LYS A 36 -5.28 -30.24 -24.83
C LYS A 36 -6.22 -29.04 -24.93
N ILE A 37 -5.75 -27.89 -24.44
CA ILE A 37 -6.50 -26.62 -24.50
C ILE A 37 -6.27 -25.94 -25.85
N SER A 38 -7.31 -25.30 -26.41
CA SER A 38 -7.14 -24.50 -27.63
C SER A 38 -6.20 -23.32 -27.40
N LEU A 39 -5.49 -22.88 -28.44
CA LEU A 39 -4.53 -21.78 -28.30
C LEU A 39 -5.18 -20.46 -27.86
N LEU A 40 -6.45 -20.23 -28.19
CA LEU A 40 -7.19 -19.03 -27.82
C LEU A 40 -7.57 -19.05 -26.33
N GLU A 41 -8.08 -20.17 -25.83
CA GLU A 41 -8.37 -20.36 -24.40
C GLU A 41 -7.09 -20.30 -23.57
N ARG A 42 -6.00 -20.91 -24.04
CA ARG A 42 -4.69 -20.85 -23.39
C ARG A 42 -4.18 -19.40 -23.28
N ARG A 43 -4.41 -18.56 -24.29
CA ARG A 43 -4.09 -17.11 -24.22
C ARG A 43 -4.93 -16.38 -23.18
N ARG A 44 -6.22 -16.71 -23.05
CA ARG A 44 -7.10 -16.12 -22.02
C ARG A 44 -6.66 -16.52 -20.61
N LEU A 45 -6.42 -17.82 -20.40
CA LEU A 45 -5.93 -18.34 -19.12
C LEU A 45 -4.56 -17.77 -18.74
N ASN A 46 -3.63 -17.61 -19.69
CA ASN A 46 -2.32 -17.01 -19.42
C ASN A 46 -2.41 -15.57 -18.88
N LYS A 47 -3.42 -14.78 -19.29
CA LYS A 47 -3.66 -13.44 -18.72
C LYS A 47 -4.22 -13.50 -17.29
N LEU A 48 -4.94 -14.58 -16.96
CA LEU A 48 -5.61 -14.76 -15.68
C LEU A 48 -4.69 -15.38 -14.60
N ILE A 49 -3.75 -16.25 -14.98
CA ILE A 49 -2.86 -16.96 -14.04
C ILE A 49 -2.07 -16.00 -13.14
N LEU A 50 -1.47 -14.94 -13.70
CA LEU A 50 -0.64 -14.02 -12.92
C LEU A 50 -1.47 -13.29 -11.84
N PRO A 51 -2.62 -12.66 -12.17
CA PRO A 51 -3.55 -12.15 -11.17
C PRO A 51 -4.01 -13.19 -10.13
N LEU A 52 -4.29 -14.44 -10.53
CA LEU A 52 -4.72 -15.48 -9.57
C LEU A 52 -3.60 -15.93 -8.62
N GLN A 53 -2.35 -15.99 -9.12
CA GLN A 53 -1.19 -16.36 -8.32
C GLN A 53 -0.83 -15.27 -7.29
N GLN A 54 -0.84 -14.01 -7.73
CA GLN A 54 -0.44 -12.85 -6.92
C GLN A 54 -1.60 -12.29 -6.08
N GLY A 55 -2.85 -12.48 -6.53
CA GLY A 55 -4.05 -11.95 -5.90
C GLY A 55 -4.44 -12.65 -4.58
N PRO A 56 -5.47 -12.09 -3.90
CA PRO A 56 -5.99 -12.64 -2.65
C PRO A 56 -6.67 -14.00 -2.87
N ASP A 57 -6.86 -14.74 -1.79
CA ASP A 57 -7.62 -15.98 -1.86
C ASP A 57 -9.09 -15.68 -2.17
N LEU A 58 -9.60 -16.28 -3.25
CA LEU A 58 -10.99 -16.20 -3.65
C LEU A 58 -11.80 -17.33 -3.02
N SER A 59 -13.13 -17.14 -2.94
CA SER A 59 -14.04 -18.27 -2.70
C SER A 59 -14.05 -19.21 -3.91
N LEU A 60 -14.39 -20.49 -3.70
CA LEU A 60 -14.40 -21.49 -4.78
C LEU A 60 -15.34 -21.07 -5.92
N GLY A 61 -16.51 -20.54 -5.60
CA GLY A 61 -17.46 -20.06 -6.61
C GLY A 61 -16.93 -18.88 -7.43
N GLN A 62 -16.26 -17.90 -6.81
CA GLN A 62 -15.63 -16.79 -7.54
C GLN A 62 -14.48 -17.30 -8.42
N PHE A 63 -13.64 -18.19 -7.89
CA PHE A 63 -12.55 -18.80 -8.63
C PHE A 63 -13.05 -19.57 -9.85
N LEU A 64 -14.02 -20.47 -9.68
CA LEU A 64 -14.56 -21.26 -10.79
C LEU A 64 -15.22 -20.37 -11.84
N ARG A 65 -15.99 -19.35 -11.46
CA ARG A 65 -16.57 -18.39 -12.42
C ARG A 65 -15.51 -17.69 -13.27
N THR A 66 -14.42 -17.21 -12.64
CA THR A 66 -13.34 -16.54 -13.40
C THR A 66 -12.64 -17.47 -14.39
N VAL A 67 -12.52 -18.76 -14.05
CA VAL A 67 -11.93 -19.76 -14.96
C VAL A 67 -12.93 -20.17 -16.03
N GLU A 68 -14.21 -20.32 -15.69
CA GLU A 68 -15.30 -20.72 -16.59
C GLU A 68 -15.50 -19.70 -17.72
N GLU A 69 -15.40 -18.41 -17.43
CA GLU A 69 -15.39 -17.33 -18.44
C GLU A 69 -14.26 -17.48 -19.47
N CYS A 70 -13.13 -18.06 -19.07
CA CYS A 70 -11.98 -18.25 -19.94
C CYS A 70 -12.01 -19.60 -20.68
N CYS A 71 -12.27 -20.69 -19.95
CA CYS A 71 -12.34 -22.05 -20.47
C CYS A 71 -13.26 -22.92 -19.57
N PRO A 72 -14.49 -23.23 -20.02
CA PRO A 72 -15.46 -23.97 -19.22
C PRO A 72 -15.05 -25.43 -18.99
N GLN A 73 -14.37 -26.05 -19.96
CA GLN A 73 -13.88 -27.43 -19.85
C GLN A 73 -12.85 -27.56 -18.72
N THR A 74 -11.91 -26.61 -18.63
CA THR A 74 -10.91 -26.58 -17.56
C THR A 74 -11.57 -26.30 -16.21
N ALA A 75 -12.55 -25.40 -16.14
CA ALA A 75 -13.28 -25.13 -14.90
C ALA A 75 -14.00 -26.39 -14.37
N TYR A 76 -14.66 -27.14 -15.26
CA TYR A 76 -15.32 -28.40 -14.90
C TYR A 76 -14.32 -29.47 -14.45
N ALA A 77 -13.19 -29.63 -15.16
CA ALA A 77 -12.13 -30.57 -14.77
C ALA A 77 -11.55 -30.24 -13.39
N ILE A 78 -11.35 -28.96 -13.06
CA ILE A 78 -10.92 -28.53 -11.73
C ILE A 78 -11.97 -28.83 -10.68
N LYS A 79 -13.26 -28.56 -10.97
CA LYS A 79 -14.37 -28.85 -10.05
C LYS A 79 -14.42 -30.34 -9.70
N LEU A 80 -14.29 -31.22 -10.70
CA LEU A 80 -14.24 -32.67 -10.49
C LEU A 80 -13.03 -33.09 -9.65
N ARG A 81 -11.84 -32.58 -9.95
CA ARG A 81 -10.66 -32.95 -9.15
C ARG A 81 -10.72 -32.45 -7.71
N LEU A 82 -11.22 -31.24 -7.50
CA LEU A 82 -11.45 -30.72 -6.15
C LEU A 82 -12.51 -31.55 -5.41
N GLN A 83 -13.53 -32.03 -6.12
CA GLN A 83 -14.53 -32.93 -5.57
C GLN A 83 -13.91 -34.26 -5.13
N GLU A 84 -13.13 -34.91 -6.00
CA GLU A 84 -12.43 -36.17 -5.69
C GLU A 84 -11.55 -36.02 -4.44
N MET A 85 -10.80 -34.92 -4.32
CA MET A 85 -9.97 -34.65 -3.15
C MET A 85 -10.80 -34.33 -1.89
N ALA A 86 -11.90 -33.59 -2.01
CA ALA A 86 -12.70 -33.16 -0.86
C ALA A 86 -13.62 -34.26 -0.31
N GLU A 87 -14.26 -35.03 -1.19
CA GLU A 87 -15.18 -36.13 -0.84
C GLU A 87 -14.45 -37.45 -0.55
N GLY A 88 -13.19 -37.59 -0.99
CA GLY A 88 -12.34 -38.75 -0.75
C GLY A 88 -11.73 -38.82 0.66
N GLU A 89 -10.51 -39.33 0.75
CA GLU A 89 -9.70 -39.41 1.97
C GLU A 89 -8.47 -38.47 1.89
N LEU A 90 -7.78 -38.28 3.03
CA LEU A 90 -6.56 -37.47 3.10
C LEU A 90 -5.49 -37.92 2.09
N LYS A 91 -5.42 -39.23 1.81
CA LYS A 91 -4.48 -39.83 0.85
C LYS A 91 -4.67 -39.28 -0.57
N ASP A 92 -5.87 -38.84 -0.93
CA ASP A 92 -6.17 -38.34 -2.27
C ASP A 92 -5.58 -36.94 -2.47
N MET A 93 -5.59 -36.11 -1.40
CA MET A 93 -4.88 -34.84 -1.38
C MET A 93 -3.35 -35.05 -1.40
N GLU A 94 -2.83 -36.00 -0.62
CA GLU A 94 -1.40 -36.36 -0.65
C GLU A 94 -0.98 -36.87 -2.03
N TYR A 95 -1.82 -37.70 -2.66
CA TYR A 95 -1.61 -38.21 -4.00
C TYR A 95 -1.55 -37.07 -5.03
N PHE A 96 -2.44 -36.08 -4.94
CA PHE A 96 -2.37 -34.88 -5.78
C PHE A 96 -1.04 -34.13 -5.64
N PHE A 97 -0.57 -33.90 -4.41
CA PHE A 97 0.73 -33.24 -4.21
C PHE A 97 1.91 -34.08 -4.71
N SER A 98 1.80 -35.41 -4.72
CA SER A 98 2.84 -36.29 -5.28
C SER A 98 2.83 -36.37 -6.80
N THR A 99 1.67 -36.17 -7.43
CA THR A 99 1.46 -36.23 -8.88
C THR A 99 1.63 -34.89 -9.58
N LEU A 100 1.57 -33.77 -8.84
CA LEU A 100 1.92 -32.46 -9.36
C LEU A 100 3.30 -32.55 -10.05
N PRO A 101 3.40 -32.19 -11.35
CA PRO A 101 4.66 -32.32 -12.07
C PRO A 101 5.66 -31.47 -11.32
N THR A 102 6.65 -32.12 -10.69
CA THR A 102 7.75 -31.38 -10.12
C THR A 102 8.42 -30.72 -11.32
N PRO A 103 8.48 -29.38 -11.42
CA PRO A 103 9.16 -28.70 -12.54
C PRO A 103 10.68 -28.96 -12.53
N PHE A 104 11.13 -29.97 -11.77
CA PHE A 104 12.49 -30.25 -11.41
C PHE A 104 13.11 -31.46 -12.10
N THR A 105 12.30 -32.42 -12.56
CA THR A 105 12.76 -33.74 -13.02
C THR A 105 12.49 -34.03 -14.50
N ALA A 106 11.49 -33.41 -15.12
CA ALA A 106 11.17 -33.62 -16.53
C ALA A 106 11.74 -32.49 -17.40
N PHE A 107 12.62 -32.85 -18.35
CA PHE A 107 13.15 -31.93 -19.36
C PHE A 107 12.06 -31.39 -20.31
N ASP A 108 10.89 -32.03 -20.35
CA ASP A 108 9.76 -31.70 -21.22
C ASP A 108 8.54 -31.09 -20.48
N SER A 109 8.70 -30.65 -19.23
CA SER A 109 7.61 -29.96 -18.52
C SER A 109 7.45 -28.52 -19.04
N GLU A 110 6.22 -28.11 -19.38
CA GLU A 110 5.91 -26.74 -19.81
C GLU A 110 6.25 -25.68 -18.75
N ALA A 111 6.36 -26.06 -17.46
CA ALA A 111 6.74 -25.18 -16.37
C ALA A 111 8.24 -25.34 -16.01
N TYR A 112 9.05 -24.32 -16.29
CA TYR A 112 10.49 -24.32 -16.01
C TYR A 112 10.83 -23.80 -14.60
N LYS A 113 11.93 -24.29 -14.00
CA LYS A 113 12.37 -23.99 -12.61
C LYS A 113 12.51 -22.50 -12.29
N THR A 114 12.90 -21.67 -13.26
CA THR A 114 13.12 -20.21 -13.09
C THR A 114 11.90 -19.37 -13.49
N SER A 115 10.86 -20.00 -14.05
CA SER A 115 9.62 -19.29 -14.40
C SER A 115 8.82 -18.92 -13.15
N VAL A 116 8.00 -17.87 -13.24
CA VAL A 116 7.11 -17.43 -12.13
C VAL A 116 6.18 -18.56 -11.68
N VAL A 117 5.62 -19.32 -12.64
CA VAL A 117 4.79 -20.50 -12.36
C VAL A 117 5.59 -21.58 -11.64
N GLY A 118 6.82 -21.85 -12.10
CA GLY A 118 7.71 -22.83 -11.47
C GLY A 118 8.11 -22.44 -10.05
N LEU A 119 8.39 -21.16 -9.80
CA LEU A 119 8.66 -20.62 -8.45
C LEU A 119 7.43 -20.76 -7.54
N PHE A 120 6.24 -20.42 -8.03
CA PHE A 120 4.99 -20.59 -7.29
C PHE A 120 4.76 -22.05 -6.89
N MET A 121 4.85 -22.99 -7.85
CA MET A 121 4.72 -24.42 -7.56
C MET A 121 5.77 -24.90 -6.57
N ARG A 122 7.03 -24.45 -6.70
CA ARG A 122 8.10 -24.77 -5.76
C ARG A 122 7.79 -24.28 -4.34
N HIS A 123 7.35 -23.03 -4.21
CA HIS A 123 7.01 -22.45 -2.90
C HIS A 123 5.88 -23.23 -2.23
N MET A 124 4.83 -23.58 -2.98
CA MET A 124 3.72 -24.36 -2.44
C MET A 124 4.13 -25.79 -2.06
N LEU A 125 4.92 -26.48 -2.89
CA LEU A 125 5.42 -27.82 -2.57
C LEU A 125 6.36 -27.80 -1.35
N LEU A 126 7.26 -26.83 -1.26
CA LEU A 126 8.14 -26.69 -0.09
C LEU A 126 7.37 -26.33 1.17
N ALA A 127 6.35 -25.48 1.07
CA ALA A 127 5.48 -25.15 2.20
C ALA A 127 4.69 -26.39 2.66
N TYR A 128 4.12 -27.15 1.73
CA TYR A 128 3.39 -28.39 2.02
C TYR A 128 4.27 -29.44 2.70
N ASN A 129 5.45 -29.72 2.13
CA ASN A 129 6.38 -30.73 2.66
C ASN A 129 6.94 -30.41 4.05
N LYS A 130 6.84 -29.16 4.52
CA LYS A 130 7.24 -28.76 5.87
C LYS A 130 6.12 -28.89 6.91
N LEU A 131 4.88 -29.13 6.48
CA LEU A 131 3.75 -29.30 7.37
C LEU A 131 3.88 -30.62 8.16
N SER A 132 3.53 -30.57 9.44
CA SER A 132 3.30 -31.77 10.24
C SER A 132 1.99 -32.46 9.85
N PHE A 133 1.85 -33.75 10.15
CA PHE A 133 0.62 -34.50 9.87
C PHE A 133 -0.65 -33.81 10.42
N SER A 134 -0.60 -33.26 11.63
CA SER A 134 -1.74 -32.49 12.20
C SER A 134 -2.10 -31.27 11.35
N GLN A 135 -1.10 -30.57 10.81
CA GLN A 135 -1.32 -29.40 9.95
C GLN A 135 -1.84 -29.80 8.57
N VAL A 136 -1.33 -30.89 8.00
CA VAL A 136 -1.85 -31.48 6.74
C VAL A 136 -3.31 -31.89 6.91
N TYR A 137 -3.67 -32.53 8.03
CA TYR A 137 -5.06 -32.87 8.34
C TYR A 137 -5.96 -31.64 8.49
N LYS A 138 -5.48 -30.56 9.15
CA LYS A 138 -6.21 -29.29 9.24
C LYS A 138 -6.40 -28.64 7.87
N LEU A 139 -5.38 -28.68 7.01
CA LEU A 139 -5.47 -28.18 5.64
C LEU A 139 -6.52 -28.96 4.84
N TYR A 140 -6.53 -30.28 4.98
CA TYR A 140 -7.52 -31.15 4.36
C TYR A 140 -8.95 -30.83 4.84
N LYS A 141 -9.17 -30.67 6.15
CA LYS A 141 -10.47 -30.22 6.69
C LYS A 141 -10.89 -28.86 6.14
N SER A 142 -9.95 -27.91 6.05
CA SER A 142 -10.20 -26.60 5.45
C SER A 142 -10.56 -26.68 3.96
N LEU A 143 -9.99 -27.66 3.23
CA LEU A 143 -10.34 -27.93 1.83
C LEU A 143 -11.76 -28.48 1.69
N GLN A 144 -12.16 -29.40 2.57
CA GLN A 144 -13.52 -29.93 2.62
C GLN A 144 -14.55 -28.81 2.88
N GLU A 145 -14.30 -27.97 3.88
CA GLU A 145 -15.14 -26.81 4.19
C GLU A 145 -15.23 -25.82 3.01
N TYR A 146 -14.08 -25.53 2.39
CA TYR A 146 -14.01 -24.66 1.22
C TYR A 146 -14.84 -25.19 0.04
N TYR A 147 -14.84 -26.52 -0.20
CA TYR A 147 -15.67 -27.15 -1.22
C TYR A 147 -17.16 -27.14 -0.86
N HIS A 148 -17.53 -27.59 0.34
CA HIS A 148 -18.94 -27.68 0.76
C HIS A 148 -19.63 -26.31 0.84
N SER A 149 -18.88 -25.24 1.19
CA SER A 149 -19.41 -23.87 1.18
C SER A 149 -19.93 -23.44 -0.19
N HIS A 150 -19.36 -23.98 -1.27
CA HIS A 150 -19.81 -23.74 -2.64
C HIS A 150 -21.01 -24.62 -3.02
N SER A 151 -21.00 -25.90 -2.67
CA SER A 151 -22.10 -26.83 -2.94
C SER A 151 -23.42 -26.38 -2.31
N GLN A 152 -23.37 -25.82 -1.09
CA GLN A 152 -24.55 -25.26 -0.42
C GLN A 152 -25.09 -24.00 -1.13
N SER A 153 -24.19 -23.17 -1.68
CA SER A 153 -24.56 -21.97 -2.43
C SER A 153 -25.18 -22.29 -3.81
N GLU A 154 -24.81 -23.40 -4.45
CA GLU A 154 -25.44 -23.88 -5.69
C GLU A 154 -26.81 -24.55 -5.44
N GLY A 155 -26.96 -25.23 -4.29
CA GLY A 155 -28.21 -25.89 -3.89
C GLY A 155 -29.36 -24.92 -3.60
N GLN A 156 -29.10 -23.75 -2.98
CA GLN A 156 -30.13 -22.74 -2.73
C GLN A 156 -30.64 -22.06 -4.01
N VAL A 157 -29.80 -21.85 -5.02
CA VAL A 157 -30.21 -21.27 -6.30
C VAL A 157 -31.14 -22.26 -7.05
N SER A 158 -30.89 -23.57 -6.92
CA SER A 158 -31.68 -24.62 -7.58
C SER A 158 -33.05 -24.87 -6.93
N LEU A 159 -33.20 -24.65 -5.62
CA LEU A 159 -34.47 -24.79 -4.90
C LEU A 159 -35.42 -23.60 -5.11
N SER A 160 -34.89 -22.41 -5.37
CA SER A 160 -35.71 -21.20 -5.60
C SER A 160 -36.46 -21.19 -6.94
N VAL A 161 -35.98 -21.97 -7.93
CA VAL A 161 -36.60 -22.06 -9.27
C VAL A 161 -37.70 -23.13 -9.33
N LEU A 162 -37.70 -24.10 -8.41
CA LEU A 162 -38.68 -25.20 -8.38
C LEU A 162 -39.83 -24.98 -7.39
N ALA A 163 -39.77 -23.97 -6.52
CA ALA A 163 -40.78 -23.70 -5.50
C ALA A 163 -41.83 -22.65 -5.91
N ALA A 164 -41.83 -22.19 -7.17
CA ALA A 164 -42.75 -21.15 -7.64
C ALA A 164 -44.05 -21.71 -8.27
N ASP A 165 -44.21 -23.04 -8.36
CA ASP A 165 -45.31 -23.63 -9.12
C ASP A 165 -45.77 -24.97 -8.51
N ASP A 166 -46.22 -24.98 -7.25
CA ASP A 166 -47.37 -25.81 -6.86
C ASP A 166 -47.91 -25.52 -5.43
N SER A 167 -49.23 -25.68 -5.31
CA SER A 167 -50.07 -25.81 -4.09
C SER A 167 -50.57 -24.55 -3.35
N ASP A 168 -51.78 -24.17 -3.79
CA ASP A 168 -52.90 -23.59 -3.05
C ASP A 168 -53.22 -24.28 -1.70
N MET A 169 -53.73 -23.47 -0.75
CA MET A 169 -54.78 -23.72 0.26
C MET A 169 -54.83 -25.07 1.03
N ASP A 170 -54.67 -25.03 2.37
CA ASP A 170 -55.82 -25.09 3.30
C ASP A 170 -55.43 -24.93 4.79
N LEU A 171 -56.35 -24.34 5.55
CA LEU A 171 -56.32 -24.11 7.01
C LEU A 171 -57.22 -25.13 7.74
N THR A 172 -56.83 -25.58 8.95
CA THR A 172 -57.64 -25.97 10.15
C THR A 172 -56.76 -26.83 11.09
N SER A 173 -56.25 -26.31 12.22
CA SER A 173 -56.81 -26.16 13.58
C SER A 173 -56.94 -27.45 14.44
N THR A 174 -56.14 -27.50 15.53
CA THR A 174 -56.41 -28.02 16.91
C THR A 174 -56.72 -29.53 17.12
N GLU A 175 -56.25 -30.30 18.12
CA GLU A 175 -55.69 -30.06 19.46
C GLU A 175 -55.09 -31.39 20.03
N ASP A 176 -54.07 -31.25 20.90
CA ASP A 176 -53.70 -32.02 22.11
C ASP A 176 -53.38 -33.55 22.14
N THR A 177 -52.16 -33.90 22.57
CA THR A 177 -51.89 -34.46 23.93
C THR A 177 -50.38 -34.73 24.22
N VAL A 178 -49.82 -33.87 25.07
CA VAL A 178 -48.85 -34.04 26.19
C VAL A 178 -47.95 -35.29 26.26
N GLY A 179 -46.63 -35.06 26.36
CA GLY A 179 -45.65 -36.08 26.75
C GLY A 179 -44.18 -35.64 26.88
N ASP A 180 -43.91 -34.61 27.71
CA ASP A 180 -42.71 -34.45 28.55
C ASP A 180 -41.31 -34.26 27.93
N ARG A 181 -40.76 -33.03 28.06
CA ARG A 181 -39.34 -32.75 28.40
C ARG A 181 -39.06 -31.25 28.57
N MET A 182 -39.08 -30.82 29.84
CA MET A 182 -38.21 -29.84 30.50
C MET A 182 -37.65 -28.66 29.65
N GLU A 183 -38.29 -27.51 29.81
CA GLU A 183 -37.80 -26.19 29.38
C GLU A 183 -36.61 -25.73 30.22
N SER A 184 -35.47 -25.44 29.56
CA SER A 184 -34.46 -24.51 30.07
C SER A 184 -34.45 -23.27 29.19
N LYS A 185 -34.80 -22.16 29.84
CA LYS A 185 -34.91 -20.78 29.38
C LYS A 185 -33.87 -20.33 28.34
N ALA A 186 -34.39 -19.59 27.38
CA ALA A 186 -33.69 -18.74 26.43
C ALA A 186 -32.61 -17.88 27.09
N LEU A 187 -31.42 -17.88 26.48
CA LEU A 187 -30.39 -16.87 26.63
C LEU A 187 -30.02 -16.47 25.20
N ASP A 188 -30.49 -15.29 24.82
CA ASP A 188 -30.10 -14.59 23.59
C ASP A 188 -28.60 -14.32 23.63
N THR A 189 -27.85 -15.03 22.80
CA THR A 189 -26.50 -14.64 22.38
C THR A 189 -26.49 -14.61 20.85
N PRO A 190 -26.30 -13.43 20.22
CA PRO A 190 -26.17 -13.38 18.78
C PRO A 190 -24.88 -14.12 18.39
N LEU A 191 -25.04 -15.17 17.60
CA LEU A 191 -23.96 -15.99 17.06
C LEU A 191 -23.04 -15.11 16.22
N HIS A 192 -21.88 -14.83 16.81
CA HIS A 192 -20.76 -14.08 16.28
C HIS A 192 -20.12 -14.85 15.10
N LEU A 193 -20.69 -14.71 13.90
CA LEU A 193 -20.18 -15.32 12.66
C LEU A 193 -19.10 -14.43 12.01
N SER A 194 -18.04 -14.09 12.75
CA SER A 194 -16.97 -13.19 12.28
C SER A 194 -15.57 -13.79 12.18
N GLU A 195 -15.36 -15.09 12.44
CA GLU A 195 -14.00 -15.60 12.60
C GLU A 195 -13.77 -16.92 11.87
N LEU A 196 -13.68 -16.88 10.53
CA LEU A 196 -13.04 -17.94 9.72
C LEU A 196 -12.72 -17.41 8.31
N ARG A 197 -11.76 -16.49 8.21
CA ARG A 197 -11.11 -16.17 6.92
C ARG A 197 -9.62 -16.50 7.01
N LEU A 198 -9.27 -17.51 6.23
CA LEU A 198 -8.02 -18.26 6.13
C LEU A 198 -6.80 -17.41 5.72
N GLY A 199 -5.59 -17.80 6.18
CA GLY A 199 -4.29 -17.59 5.53
C GLY A 199 -3.58 -16.22 5.75
N PRO A 200 -2.73 -16.03 6.78
CA PRO A 200 -2.33 -14.69 7.25
C PRO A 200 -1.09 -14.03 6.63
N CYS A 201 -0.16 -14.73 5.96
CA CYS A 201 1.20 -14.15 5.77
C CYS A 201 1.45 -13.41 4.45
N LEU A 202 0.94 -13.89 3.32
CA LEU A 202 1.20 -13.27 1.99
C LEU A 202 0.24 -12.13 1.67
N LYS A 203 -1.00 -12.22 2.17
CA LYS A 203 -2.07 -11.21 1.98
C LYS A 203 -1.66 -9.85 2.53
N ASN A 204 -0.94 -9.86 3.65
CA ASN A 204 -0.74 -8.64 4.43
C ASN A 204 0.31 -7.71 3.78
N LYS A 205 1.42 -8.22 3.22
CA LYS A 205 2.48 -7.35 2.66
C LYS A 205 2.05 -6.57 1.42
N GLN A 206 1.37 -7.23 0.48
CA GLN A 206 0.91 -6.57 -0.75
C GLN A 206 -0.28 -5.63 -0.48
N SER A 207 -1.20 -6.03 0.41
CA SER A 207 -2.28 -5.14 0.86
C SER A 207 -1.71 -3.91 1.58
N THR A 208 -0.77 -4.08 2.51
CA THR A 208 -0.13 -2.92 3.17
C THR A 208 0.62 -2.02 2.20
N PHE A 209 1.25 -2.60 1.17
CA PHE A 209 1.91 -1.84 0.11
C PHE A 209 0.90 -0.97 -0.62
N LEU A 210 -0.18 -1.59 -1.10
CA LEU A 210 -1.20 -0.90 -1.86
C LEU A 210 -1.80 0.25 -1.05
N HIS A 211 -2.16 0.00 0.20
CA HIS A 211 -2.72 1.04 1.06
C HIS A 211 -1.74 2.18 1.33
N ALA A 212 -0.45 1.90 1.55
CA ALA A 212 0.56 2.94 1.70
C ALA A 212 0.75 3.75 0.42
N TYR A 213 0.76 3.09 -0.74
CA TYR A 213 0.82 3.74 -2.05
C TYR A 213 -0.39 4.67 -2.28
N LEU A 214 -1.60 4.18 -1.98
CA LEU A 214 -2.82 4.97 -2.13
C LEU A 214 -2.82 6.14 -1.15
N MET A 215 -2.48 5.94 0.12
CA MET A 215 -2.38 7.07 1.07
C MET A 215 -1.37 8.13 0.63
N LYS A 216 -0.27 7.72 -0.02
CA LYS A 216 0.70 8.65 -0.58
C LYS A 216 0.11 9.43 -1.77
N ASN A 217 -0.46 8.72 -2.74
CA ASN A 217 -0.76 9.32 -4.05
C ASN A 217 -2.21 9.77 -4.22
N ASP A 218 -3.17 9.19 -3.51
CA ASP A 218 -4.60 9.51 -3.56
C ASP A 218 -5.35 9.00 -2.32
N GLU A 219 -5.45 9.86 -1.29
CA GLU A 219 -6.09 9.52 -0.01
C GLU A 219 -7.54 9.07 -0.16
N ASN A 220 -8.27 9.54 -1.20
CA ASN A 220 -9.67 9.20 -1.41
C ASN A 220 -9.89 7.76 -1.87
N LYS A 221 -8.91 7.20 -2.59
CA LYS A 221 -8.97 5.81 -3.04
C LYS A 221 -8.50 4.84 -1.97
N ALA A 222 -7.84 5.33 -0.93
CA ALA A 222 -7.52 4.52 0.24
C ALA A 222 -8.78 4.23 1.08
N LEU A 223 -8.78 3.11 1.81
CA LEU A 223 -9.81 2.79 2.79
C LEU A 223 -9.97 3.92 3.82
N LYS A 224 -11.20 4.13 4.31
CA LYS A 224 -11.47 5.13 5.36
C LYS A 224 -10.65 4.85 6.63
N PRO A 225 -10.35 5.88 7.46
CA PRO A 225 -9.61 5.73 8.73
C PRO A 225 -10.06 4.58 9.61
N ALA A 226 -11.37 4.46 9.85
CA ALA A 226 -11.93 3.43 10.72
C ALA A 226 -11.85 2.02 10.11
N GLU A 227 -12.18 1.88 8.82
CA GLU A 227 -12.16 0.59 8.10
C GLU A 227 -10.72 0.05 8.01
N LEU A 228 -9.75 0.91 7.69
CA LEU A 228 -8.35 0.52 7.65
C LEU A 228 -7.83 0.14 9.05
N GLN A 229 -8.27 0.84 10.10
CA GLN A 229 -7.91 0.51 11.47
C GLN A 229 -8.42 -0.89 11.87
N GLU A 230 -9.63 -1.24 11.46
CA GLU A 230 -10.21 -2.55 11.72
C GLU A 230 -9.42 -3.65 10.98
N GLU A 231 -9.10 -3.44 9.71
CA GLU A 231 -8.26 -4.36 8.94
C GLU A 231 -6.88 -4.55 9.57
N LEU A 232 -6.24 -3.45 10.01
CA LEU A 232 -4.95 -3.48 10.70
C LEU A 232 -5.02 -4.22 12.03
N ASN A 233 -6.05 -3.98 12.84
CA ASN A 233 -6.26 -4.68 14.11
C ASN A 233 -6.44 -6.18 13.86
N ASN A 234 -7.19 -6.56 12.83
CA ASN A 234 -7.36 -7.96 12.45
C ASN A 234 -6.03 -8.57 11.98
N MET A 235 -5.25 -7.88 11.13
CA MET A 235 -3.93 -8.35 10.71
C MET A 235 -2.97 -8.55 11.89
N LEU A 236 -2.93 -7.61 12.84
CA LEU A 236 -2.06 -7.66 14.01
C LEU A 236 -2.50 -8.69 15.05
N LYS A 237 -3.80 -9.02 15.16
CA LYS A 237 -4.28 -10.17 15.96
C LYS A 237 -3.67 -11.49 15.46
N PHE A 238 -3.58 -11.68 14.14
CA PHE A 238 -3.02 -12.90 13.56
C PHE A 238 -1.49 -12.93 13.54
N ASN A 239 -0.84 -11.77 13.37
CA ASN A 239 0.61 -11.67 13.35
C ASN A 239 1.08 -10.37 14.03
N PRO A 240 1.29 -10.39 15.36
CA PRO A 240 1.73 -9.21 16.11
C PRO A 240 3.12 -8.67 15.69
N ASP A 241 3.97 -9.55 15.14
CA ASP A 241 5.34 -9.24 14.71
C ASP A 241 5.40 -8.63 13.30
N PHE A 242 4.25 -8.38 12.68
CA PHE A 242 4.20 -7.79 11.35
C PHE A 242 4.50 -6.29 11.39
N ALA A 243 5.78 -5.93 11.32
CA ALA A 243 6.26 -4.55 11.41
C ALA A 243 5.56 -3.60 10.42
N GLU A 244 5.42 -4.00 9.14
CA GLU A 244 4.84 -3.14 8.12
C GLU A 244 3.38 -2.74 8.40
N ALA A 245 2.61 -3.55 9.13
CA ALA A 245 1.29 -3.14 9.61
C ALA A 245 1.36 -2.03 10.67
N HIS A 246 2.32 -2.08 11.60
CA HIS A 246 2.53 -0.98 12.55
C HIS A 246 2.93 0.32 11.85
N TYR A 247 3.70 0.22 10.77
CA TYR A 247 4.02 1.37 9.94
C TYR A 247 2.79 1.95 9.23
N LEU A 248 1.94 1.09 8.65
CA LEU A 248 0.68 1.51 8.05
C LEU A 248 -0.25 2.14 9.09
N ASN A 249 -0.25 1.62 10.32
CA ASN A 249 -1.01 2.17 11.43
C ASN A 249 -0.52 3.57 11.82
N TYR A 250 0.80 3.79 11.80
CA TYR A 250 1.41 5.11 11.94
C TYR A 250 0.90 6.09 10.86
N LEU A 251 0.90 5.69 9.59
CA LEU A 251 0.37 6.52 8.49
C LEU A 251 -1.14 6.80 8.63
N ASN A 252 -1.91 5.78 9.02
CA ASN A 252 -3.34 5.89 9.29
C ASN A 252 -3.64 6.88 10.45
N SER A 253 -2.82 6.85 11.50
CA SER A 253 -2.96 7.74 12.65
C SER A 253 -2.52 9.17 12.32
N MET A 254 -1.49 9.29 11.47
CA MET A 254 -1.03 10.57 10.94
C MET A 254 -2.12 11.28 10.14
N ARG A 255 -2.86 10.56 9.27
CA ARG A 255 -3.93 11.19 8.47
C ARG A 255 -5.02 11.82 9.33
N VAL A 256 -5.37 11.20 10.46
CA VAL A 256 -6.37 11.71 11.42
C VAL A 256 -5.81 12.69 12.45
N GLN A 257 -4.52 13.05 12.35
CA GLN A 257 -3.84 13.97 13.27
C GLN A 257 -3.79 13.47 14.74
N ASP A 258 -3.80 12.16 14.97
CA ASP A 258 -3.64 11.58 16.32
C ASP A 258 -2.14 11.41 16.66
N ILE A 259 -1.63 12.29 17.52
CA ILE A 259 -0.22 12.27 17.91
C ILE A 259 0.16 11.07 18.80
N PHE A 260 -0.74 10.63 19.68
CA PHE A 260 -0.43 9.57 20.63
C PHE A 260 -0.36 8.24 19.90
N LEU A 261 -1.38 7.93 19.11
CA LEU A 261 -1.43 6.68 18.36
C LEU A 261 -0.35 6.62 17.27
N SER A 262 -0.06 7.73 16.60
CA SER A 262 1.03 7.80 15.62
C SER A 262 2.40 7.57 16.26
N THR A 263 2.68 8.20 17.41
CA THR A 263 3.93 8.00 18.15
C THR A 263 4.08 6.55 18.61
N HIS A 264 3.05 5.98 19.23
CA HIS A 264 3.08 4.58 19.68
C HIS A 264 3.28 3.59 18.52
N SER A 265 2.56 3.78 17.41
CA SER A 265 2.67 2.91 16.23
C SER A 265 4.03 3.01 15.55
N LEU A 266 4.61 4.22 15.51
CA LEU A 266 5.93 4.46 14.94
C LEU A 266 7.03 3.76 15.74
N LEU A 267 6.99 3.87 17.07
CA LEU A 267 7.94 3.19 17.95
C LEU A 267 7.78 1.66 17.83
N HIS A 268 6.54 1.17 17.86
CA HIS A 268 6.26 -0.25 17.68
C HIS A 268 6.72 -0.82 16.33
N TYR A 269 6.69 -0.02 15.27
CA TYR A 269 7.30 -0.37 14.00
C TYR A 269 8.80 -0.55 14.15
N PHE A 270 9.52 0.47 14.64
CA PHE A 270 10.98 0.43 14.72
C PHE A 270 11.53 -0.58 15.73
N ASP A 271 10.80 -0.87 16.81
CA ASP A 271 11.14 -1.92 17.78
C ASP A 271 11.11 -3.33 17.16
N ARG A 272 10.20 -3.56 16.20
CA ARG A 272 9.98 -4.86 15.54
C ARG A 272 10.64 -4.95 14.17
N PHE A 273 11.05 -3.83 13.61
CA PHE A 273 11.60 -3.77 12.27
C PHE A 273 13.06 -4.18 12.24
N ILE A 274 13.32 -5.36 11.71
CA ILE A 274 14.69 -5.84 11.45
C ILE A 274 15.10 -5.34 10.07
N LEU A 275 15.91 -4.30 10.07
CA LEU A 275 16.37 -3.61 8.88
C LEU A 275 17.65 -4.30 8.38
N SER A 276 17.49 -5.34 7.56
CA SER A 276 18.62 -6.06 6.95
C SER A 276 18.99 -5.41 5.63
N GLY A 277 20.18 -4.80 5.54
CA GLY A 277 20.64 -4.17 4.31
C GLY A 277 22.08 -3.70 4.42
N ASN A 278 22.97 -4.31 3.62
CA ASN A 278 24.36 -3.91 3.45
C ASN A 278 24.49 -2.99 2.23
N ASP A 279 23.80 -1.85 2.26
CA ASP A 279 23.70 -0.94 1.12
C ASP A 279 24.93 -0.02 1.03
N GLY A 280 26.11 -0.56 0.71
CA GLY A 280 27.29 0.25 0.43
C GLY A 280 27.93 0.94 1.65
N LYS A 281 29.20 1.35 1.47
CA LYS A 281 30.07 1.85 2.54
C LYS A 281 29.58 3.14 3.23
N SER A 282 28.66 3.87 2.61
CA SER A 282 28.13 5.15 3.13
C SER A 282 27.03 5.01 4.18
N ASN A 283 26.47 3.81 4.35
CA ASN A 283 25.42 3.54 5.34
C ASN A 283 25.95 3.17 6.74
N GLY A 284 27.25 3.30 6.95
CA GLY A 284 27.90 3.11 8.24
C GLY A 284 27.92 1.65 8.71
N ASP A 285 28.38 1.45 9.94
CA ASP A 285 28.40 0.15 10.61
C ASP A 285 27.00 -0.22 11.15
N GLU A 286 26.73 -1.50 11.33
CA GLU A 286 25.44 -2.02 11.82
C GLU A 286 25.18 -1.56 13.27
N GLY A 287 26.22 -1.50 14.11
CA GLY A 287 26.18 -0.95 15.47
C GLY A 287 25.04 -1.55 16.33
N TYR A 288 24.30 -0.69 17.05
CA TYR A 288 23.09 -1.07 17.81
C TYR A 288 21.83 -1.29 16.93
N GLY A 289 22.00 -1.54 15.63
CA GLY A 289 20.93 -1.74 14.66
C GLY A 289 20.60 -0.48 13.85
N ARG A 290 20.51 -0.64 12.53
CA ARG A 290 20.15 0.44 11.58
C ARG A 290 18.72 0.98 11.80
N SER A 291 17.84 0.25 12.48
CA SER A 291 16.48 0.72 12.79
C SER A 291 16.47 1.90 13.77
N LEU A 292 17.33 1.91 14.78
CA LEU A 292 17.31 2.88 15.87
C LEU A 292 17.59 4.31 15.38
N ARG A 293 18.60 4.48 14.51
CA ARG A 293 18.95 5.80 13.93
C ARG A 293 17.80 6.38 13.11
N TYR A 294 17.09 5.53 12.37
CA TYR A 294 15.92 5.95 11.60
C TYR A 294 14.70 6.16 12.50
N ALA A 295 14.59 5.48 13.63
CA ALA A 295 13.52 5.69 14.61
C ALA A 295 13.56 7.10 15.18
N ALA A 296 14.69 7.52 15.74
CA ALA A 296 14.88 8.87 16.29
C ALA A 296 14.64 9.95 15.23
N LEU A 297 15.18 9.74 14.03
CA LEU A 297 14.96 10.63 12.90
C LEU A 297 13.46 10.72 12.55
N ASN A 298 12.74 9.60 12.43
CA ASN A 298 11.30 9.57 12.14
C ASN A 298 10.47 10.25 13.23
N LEU A 299 10.84 10.08 14.50
CA LEU A 299 10.21 10.78 15.63
C LEU A 299 10.40 12.31 15.54
N ALA A 300 11.59 12.77 15.16
CA ALA A 300 11.83 14.20 14.94
C ALA A 300 10.93 14.77 13.83
N SER A 301 10.74 14.02 12.75
CA SER A 301 9.81 14.42 11.67
C SER A 301 8.37 14.42 12.13
N LEU A 302 7.96 13.44 12.94
CA LEU A 302 6.63 13.38 13.52
C LEU A 302 6.33 14.63 14.35
N HIS A 303 7.21 14.96 15.29
CA HIS A 303 7.08 16.18 16.09
C HIS A 303 7.08 17.45 15.25
N CYS A 304 7.94 17.53 14.22
CA CYS A 304 7.96 18.68 13.32
C CYS A 304 6.63 18.86 12.58
N ARG A 305 5.97 17.77 12.15
CA ARG A 305 4.67 17.82 11.46
C ARG A 305 3.54 18.32 12.35
N PHE A 306 3.60 18.03 13.64
CA PHE A 306 2.64 18.53 14.63
C PHE A 306 3.01 19.92 15.18
N GLY A 307 4.05 20.57 14.66
CA GLY A 307 4.50 21.89 15.14
C GLY A 307 5.23 21.87 16.48
N HIS A 308 5.63 20.70 16.98
CA HIS A 308 6.36 20.52 18.22
C HIS A 308 7.86 20.72 18.01
N TYR A 309 8.27 21.95 17.65
CA TYR A 309 9.64 22.23 17.20
C TYR A 309 10.72 21.95 18.25
N GLN A 310 10.42 22.14 19.54
CA GLN A 310 11.37 21.85 20.62
C GLN A 310 11.63 20.35 20.75
N GLN A 311 10.58 19.53 20.74
CA GLN A 311 10.67 18.08 20.79
C GLN A 311 11.31 17.51 19.53
N ALA A 312 11.02 18.10 18.37
CA ALA A 312 11.65 17.75 17.11
C ALA A 312 13.16 18.02 17.14
N ASP A 313 13.59 19.14 17.71
CA ASP A 313 15.01 19.50 17.85
C ASP A 313 15.76 18.50 18.74
N LEU A 314 15.20 18.15 19.91
CA LEU A 314 15.79 17.15 20.81
C LEU A 314 15.89 15.77 20.15
N ALA A 315 14.83 15.31 19.48
CA ALA A 315 14.84 14.03 18.77
C ALA A 315 15.82 14.04 17.58
N LEU A 316 16.01 15.19 16.94
CA LEU A 316 16.94 15.35 15.82
C LEU A 316 18.41 15.34 16.28
N GLN A 317 18.72 16.00 17.41
CA GLN A 317 20.04 15.95 18.02
C GLN A 317 20.43 14.51 18.38
N GLU A 318 19.48 13.75 18.93
CA GLU A 318 19.68 12.33 19.22
C GLU A 318 19.88 11.49 17.95
N ALA A 319 19.09 11.74 16.90
CA ALA A 319 19.26 11.07 15.61
C ALA A 319 20.65 11.33 15.00
N ILE A 320 21.14 12.57 15.09
CA ILE A 320 22.49 12.96 14.63
C ILE A 320 23.56 12.22 15.45
N ARG A 321 23.42 12.19 16.78
CA ARG A 321 24.36 11.50 17.68
C ARG A 321 24.49 10.02 17.32
N ILE A 322 23.36 9.30 17.20
CA ILE A 322 23.36 7.87 16.85
C ILE A 322 23.91 7.64 15.43
N ALA A 323 23.60 8.52 14.48
CA ALA A 323 24.12 8.42 13.11
C ALA A 323 25.64 8.68 13.05
N GLN A 324 26.17 9.59 13.87
CA GLN A 324 27.61 9.83 14.01
C GLN A 324 28.33 8.64 14.65
N GLU A 325 27.77 8.08 15.73
CA GLU A 325 28.33 6.90 16.40
C GLU A 325 28.44 5.70 15.45
N SER A 326 27.52 5.57 14.50
CA SER A 326 27.50 4.51 13.48
C SER A 326 28.21 4.88 12.17
N ASN A 327 28.75 6.09 12.02
CA ASN A 327 29.32 6.61 10.78
C ASN A 327 28.37 6.52 9.56
N ASP A 328 27.06 6.68 9.77
CA ASP A 328 26.05 6.63 8.70
C ASP A 328 25.89 8.01 8.05
N HIS A 329 26.63 8.23 6.97
CA HIS A 329 26.58 9.48 6.24
C HIS A 329 25.24 9.72 5.54
N VAL A 330 24.54 8.65 5.13
CA VAL A 330 23.21 8.78 4.51
C VAL A 330 22.23 9.31 5.55
N CYS A 331 22.11 8.66 6.70
CA CYS A 331 21.24 9.12 7.79
C CYS A 331 21.58 10.56 8.22
N LEU A 332 22.87 10.91 8.27
CA LEU A 332 23.30 12.29 8.53
C LEU A 332 22.82 13.29 7.48
N GLN A 333 22.82 12.94 6.18
CA GLN A 333 22.25 13.80 5.15
C GLN A 333 20.74 13.98 5.32
N HIS A 334 20.02 12.94 5.74
CA HIS A 334 18.62 13.09 6.11
C HIS A 334 18.44 13.98 7.34
N CYS A 335 19.27 13.84 8.37
CA CYS A 335 19.22 14.69 9.55
C CYS A 335 19.48 16.15 9.19
N LEU A 336 20.53 16.44 8.41
CA LEU A 336 20.85 17.78 7.92
C LEU A 336 19.68 18.39 7.14
N SER A 337 18.96 17.56 6.37
CA SER A 337 17.74 18.03 5.70
C SER A 337 16.65 18.50 6.65
N TRP A 338 16.48 17.82 7.77
CA TRP A 338 15.55 18.22 8.83
C TRP A 338 16.06 19.41 9.64
N VAL A 339 17.37 19.56 9.83
CA VAL A 339 17.95 20.72 10.54
C VAL A 339 17.59 22.01 9.81
N TYR A 340 17.92 22.11 8.52
CA TYR A 340 17.62 23.34 7.79
C TYR A 340 16.10 23.56 7.64
N THR A 341 15.29 22.49 7.60
CA THR A 341 13.82 22.60 7.68
C THR A 341 13.38 23.27 8.97
N LEU A 342 13.87 22.76 10.09
CA LEU A 342 13.44 23.17 11.43
C LEU A 342 13.89 24.61 11.73
N GLU A 343 15.06 25.00 11.24
CA GLU A 343 15.52 26.39 11.29
C GLU A 343 14.65 27.33 10.42
N GLN A 344 14.24 26.90 9.22
CA GLN A 344 13.25 27.66 8.41
C GLN A 344 11.94 27.85 9.17
N MET A 345 11.43 26.78 9.79
CA MET A 345 10.16 26.80 10.54
C MET A 345 10.22 27.72 11.76
N LYS A 346 11.39 27.85 12.39
CA LYS A 346 11.64 28.80 13.48
C LYS A 346 11.85 30.24 12.98
N GLY A 347 11.92 30.46 11.66
CA GLY A 347 12.12 31.77 11.04
C GLY A 347 13.58 32.20 10.87
N PHE A 348 14.54 31.28 11.01
CA PHE A 348 15.96 31.56 10.82
C PHE A 348 16.40 31.39 9.36
N ASP A 349 17.41 32.16 8.96
CA ASP A 349 18.04 31.99 7.65
C ASP A 349 18.87 30.69 7.63
N SER A 350 18.50 29.79 6.74
CA SER A 350 19.07 28.46 6.58
C SER A 350 19.69 28.25 5.19
N THR A 351 19.87 29.32 4.41
CA THR A 351 20.43 29.28 3.06
C THR A 351 21.76 28.52 3.02
N VAL A 352 22.71 28.89 3.89
CA VAL A 352 24.04 28.26 3.99
C VAL A 352 23.93 26.77 4.31
N LEU A 353 23.11 26.40 5.30
CA LEU A 353 22.88 25.00 5.67
C LEU A 353 22.28 24.20 4.50
N THR A 354 21.38 24.83 3.74
CA THR A 354 20.72 24.19 2.60
C THR A 354 21.72 24.00 1.46
N GLU A 355 22.57 24.99 1.14
CA GLU A 355 23.63 24.86 0.13
C GLU A 355 24.61 23.74 0.46
N ASP A 356 25.05 23.66 1.72
CA ASP A 356 25.96 22.60 2.15
C ASP A 356 25.28 21.23 2.10
N SER A 357 24.00 21.14 2.46
CA SER A 357 23.22 19.90 2.32
C SER A 357 23.11 19.43 0.88
N VAL A 358 22.96 20.34 -0.09
CA VAL A 358 22.89 20.01 -1.52
C VAL A 358 24.23 19.48 -2.02
N LYS A 359 25.34 20.14 -1.66
CA LYS A 359 26.70 19.69 -2.03
C LYS A 359 26.98 18.30 -1.49
N MET A 360 26.68 18.06 -0.21
CA MET A 360 26.90 16.77 0.43
C MET A 360 25.96 15.69 -0.13
N ALA A 361 24.69 16.00 -0.39
CA ALA A 361 23.77 15.07 -1.03
C ALA A 361 24.23 14.66 -2.44
N ALA A 362 24.78 15.60 -3.22
CA ALA A 362 25.38 15.30 -4.52
C ALA A 362 26.62 14.41 -4.38
N GLN A 363 27.50 14.68 -3.40
CA GLN A 363 28.69 13.87 -3.12
C GLN A 363 28.35 12.42 -2.76
N PHE A 364 27.26 12.21 -2.00
CA PHE A 364 26.79 10.87 -1.62
C PHE A 364 25.83 10.23 -2.62
N CYS A 365 25.65 10.82 -3.81
CA CYS A 365 24.74 10.33 -4.84
C CYS A 365 23.30 10.14 -4.35
N LEU A 366 22.78 11.10 -3.58
CA LEU A 366 21.41 11.12 -3.05
C LEU A 366 20.54 12.11 -3.86
N PRO A 367 20.08 11.73 -5.07
CA PRO A 367 19.45 12.67 -6.01
C PRO A 367 18.19 13.32 -5.43
N TYR A 368 17.39 12.57 -4.67
CA TYR A 368 16.20 13.11 -4.01
C TYR A 368 16.52 14.26 -3.04
N LEU A 369 17.57 14.11 -2.22
CA LEU A 369 17.96 15.16 -1.27
C LEU A 369 18.52 16.39 -1.94
N ALA A 370 19.38 16.17 -2.94
CA ALA A 370 19.93 17.26 -3.72
C ALA A 370 18.81 18.06 -4.38
N SER A 371 17.89 17.39 -5.08
CA SER A 371 16.71 18.03 -5.69
C SER A 371 15.85 18.79 -4.68
N LEU A 372 15.51 18.17 -3.56
CA LEU A 372 14.69 18.80 -2.52
C LEU A 372 15.38 20.02 -1.89
N GLY A 373 16.69 19.93 -1.67
CA GLY A 373 17.49 21.06 -1.18
C GLY A 373 17.51 22.21 -2.20
N ILE A 374 17.67 21.91 -3.49
CA ILE A 374 17.64 22.94 -4.54
C ILE A 374 16.23 23.56 -4.66
N GLN A 375 15.15 22.78 -4.59
CA GLN A 375 13.79 23.32 -4.54
C GLN A 375 13.60 24.28 -3.35
N SER A 376 14.16 23.94 -2.18
CA SER A 376 14.13 24.82 -1.00
C SER A 376 14.95 26.10 -1.22
N LEU A 377 16.13 26.02 -1.84
CA LEU A 377 16.95 27.20 -2.19
C LEU A 377 16.26 28.11 -3.21
N VAL A 378 15.60 27.53 -4.22
CA VAL A 378 14.82 28.27 -5.21
C VAL A 378 13.67 29.00 -4.53
N GLN A 379 12.95 28.34 -3.62
CA GLN A 379 11.88 28.94 -2.85
C GLN A 379 12.36 30.13 -2.01
N GLN A 380 13.44 29.95 -1.23
CA GLN A 380 14.04 31.03 -0.46
C GLN A 380 14.48 32.17 -1.37
N GLY A 381 15.15 31.85 -2.47
CA GLY A 381 15.56 32.83 -3.47
C GLY A 381 14.38 33.64 -4.04
N ALA A 382 13.23 32.98 -4.23
CA ALA A 382 12.01 33.63 -4.68
C ALA A 382 11.47 34.61 -3.63
N THR A 383 11.41 34.20 -2.36
CA THR A 383 10.99 35.08 -1.24
C THR A 383 11.94 36.26 -1.01
N GLN A 384 13.22 36.09 -1.32
CA GLN A 384 14.24 37.14 -1.26
C GLN A 384 14.24 38.05 -2.50
N GLY A 385 13.36 37.82 -3.48
CA GLY A 385 13.25 38.65 -4.68
C GLY A 385 14.35 38.44 -5.73
N LYS A 386 14.99 37.26 -5.79
CA LYS A 386 15.98 36.95 -6.84
C LYS A 386 15.32 36.96 -8.22
N THR A 387 16.07 37.35 -9.25
CA THR A 387 15.55 37.43 -10.62
C THR A 387 15.00 36.11 -11.16
N ALA A 388 13.84 36.15 -11.81
CA ALA A 388 13.12 34.97 -12.35
C ALA A 388 13.98 34.02 -13.18
N HIS A 389 14.78 34.54 -14.13
CA HIS A 389 15.60 33.71 -15.02
C HIS A 389 16.57 32.80 -14.25
N LYS A 390 17.23 33.31 -13.20
CA LYS A 390 18.16 32.52 -12.37
C LYS A 390 17.43 31.40 -11.61
N LEU A 391 16.22 31.66 -11.14
CA LEU A 391 15.41 30.66 -10.44
C LEU A 391 14.94 29.56 -11.39
N MET A 392 14.52 29.95 -12.60
CA MET A 392 14.07 29.01 -13.63
C MET A 392 15.22 28.17 -14.20
N ASP A 393 16.41 28.76 -14.37
CA ASP A 393 17.62 28.02 -14.78
C ASP A 393 18.00 26.97 -13.73
N ALA A 394 17.96 27.33 -12.43
CA ALA A 394 18.20 26.39 -11.34
C ALA A 394 17.17 25.25 -11.31
N LEU A 395 15.88 25.55 -11.52
CA LEU A 395 14.83 24.54 -11.60
C LEU A 395 15.00 23.62 -12.81
N LYS A 396 15.36 24.16 -13.98
CA LYS A 396 15.58 23.37 -15.19
C LYS A 396 16.64 22.29 -14.99
N ASP A 397 17.77 22.64 -14.37
CA ASP A 397 18.84 21.69 -14.09
C ASP A 397 18.37 20.59 -13.11
N THR A 398 17.52 20.93 -12.14
CA THR A 398 16.90 19.95 -11.24
C THR A 398 15.86 19.07 -11.93
N ASP A 399 15.07 19.60 -12.85
CA ASP A 399 14.05 18.84 -13.55
C ASP A 399 14.68 17.74 -14.42
N ILE A 400 15.85 18.01 -15.02
CA ILE A 400 16.63 16.98 -15.72
C ILE A 400 16.96 15.81 -14.76
N LEU A 401 17.33 16.12 -13.51
CA LEU A 401 17.60 15.11 -12.49
C LEU A 401 16.32 14.36 -12.09
N HIS A 402 15.19 15.07 -11.95
CA HIS A 402 13.89 14.48 -11.61
C HIS A 402 13.48 13.42 -12.63
N TRP A 403 13.54 13.74 -13.92
CA TRP A 403 13.20 12.82 -15.00
C TRP A 403 14.20 11.67 -15.11
N LYS A 404 15.51 11.95 -15.01
CA LYS A 404 16.56 10.94 -15.08
C LYS A 404 16.41 9.85 -14.00
N HIS A 405 15.99 10.23 -12.80
CA HIS A 405 15.80 9.31 -11.68
C HIS A 405 14.34 8.89 -11.46
N SER A 406 13.41 9.30 -12.34
CA SER A 406 11.98 8.98 -12.25
C SER A 406 11.35 9.38 -10.91
N LEU A 407 11.69 10.57 -10.40
CA LEU A 407 11.23 11.09 -9.11
C LEU A 407 9.86 11.78 -9.26
N SER A 408 8.80 11.00 -9.52
CA SER A 408 7.44 11.49 -9.86
C SER A 408 6.94 12.60 -8.93
N GLU A 409 7.09 12.41 -7.61
CA GLU A 409 6.63 13.37 -6.60
C GLU A 409 7.32 14.73 -6.74
N LEU A 410 8.64 14.74 -6.94
CA LEU A 410 9.41 15.98 -7.06
C LEU A 410 9.13 16.70 -8.38
N ILE A 411 8.71 15.98 -9.42
CA ILE A 411 8.24 16.58 -10.68
C ILE A 411 6.95 17.37 -10.42
N GLU A 412 5.98 16.77 -9.73
CA GLU A 412 4.72 17.47 -9.38
C GLU A 412 4.98 18.69 -8.50
N ILE A 413 5.82 18.55 -7.48
CA ILE A 413 6.23 19.65 -6.61
C ILE A 413 6.93 20.76 -7.40
N SER A 414 7.84 20.41 -8.32
CA SER A 414 8.56 21.37 -9.17
C SER A 414 7.59 22.17 -10.04
N LEU A 415 6.60 21.52 -10.64
CA LEU A 415 5.57 22.16 -11.46
C LEU A 415 4.65 23.09 -10.63
N ALA A 416 4.21 22.65 -9.47
CA ALA A 416 3.42 23.48 -8.54
C ALA A 416 4.23 24.66 -8.00
N GLN A 417 5.52 24.46 -7.71
CA GLN A 417 6.45 25.51 -7.30
C GLN A 417 6.67 26.54 -8.40
N THR A 418 6.88 26.09 -9.63
CA THR A 418 7.05 26.97 -10.80
C THR A 418 5.79 27.80 -11.03
N THR A 419 4.60 27.18 -10.91
CA THR A 419 3.31 27.87 -10.95
C THR A 419 3.23 28.99 -9.91
N SER A 420 3.58 28.68 -8.66
CA SER A 420 3.54 29.61 -7.54
C SER A 420 4.54 30.77 -7.71
N ILE A 421 5.74 30.49 -8.19
CA ILE A 421 6.76 31.53 -8.46
C ILE A 421 6.31 32.47 -9.57
N TRP A 422 5.76 31.94 -10.69
CA TRP A 422 5.25 32.79 -11.76
C TRP A 422 4.10 33.68 -11.30
N ARG A 423 3.19 33.15 -10.48
CA ARG A 423 2.10 33.92 -9.89
C ARG A 423 2.63 35.04 -8.99
N MET A 424 3.57 34.72 -8.09
CA MET A 424 4.23 35.71 -7.22
C MET A 424 4.89 36.84 -8.02
N TYR A 425 5.48 36.54 -9.18
CA TYR A 425 6.13 37.54 -10.04
C TYR A 425 5.15 38.23 -11.03
N GLY A 426 3.84 38.03 -10.85
CA GLY A 426 2.79 38.67 -11.65
C GLY A 426 2.70 38.15 -13.09
N LYS A 427 3.27 36.99 -13.40
CA LYS A 427 3.21 36.35 -14.73
C LYS A 427 2.09 35.32 -14.78
N SER A 428 0.85 35.81 -14.79
CA SER A 428 -0.38 34.99 -14.75
C SER A 428 -0.45 33.94 -15.87
N THR A 429 -0.15 34.29 -17.12
CA THR A 429 -0.17 33.33 -18.25
C THR A 429 0.81 32.17 -18.07
N MET A 430 2.01 32.45 -17.53
CA MET A 430 3.03 31.42 -17.28
C MET A 430 2.60 30.49 -16.14
N ALA A 431 1.99 31.06 -15.09
CA ALA A 431 1.41 30.28 -14.00
C ALA A 431 0.28 29.37 -14.51
N LEU A 432 -0.63 29.89 -15.35
CA LEU A 432 -1.69 29.09 -15.98
C LEU A 432 -1.12 27.92 -16.80
N GLN A 433 -0.10 28.17 -17.63
CA GLN A 433 0.51 27.12 -18.44
C GLN A 433 1.10 26.00 -17.57
N GLN A 434 1.78 26.35 -16.48
CA GLN A 434 2.40 25.37 -15.58
C GLN A 434 1.37 24.59 -14.77
N ALA A 435 0.31 25.26 -14.30
CA ALA A 435 -0.82 24.59 -13.68
C ALA A 435 -1.47 23.60 -14.66
N GLN A 436 -1.73 24.01 -15.89
CA GLN A 436 -2.28 23.14 -16.93
C GLN A 436 -1.35 21.97 -17.27
N LEU A 437 -0.04 22.16 -17.26
CA LEU A 437 0.91 21.07 -17.46
C LEU A 437 0.78 20.02 -16.35
N LEU A 438 0.74 20.44 -15.08
CA LEU A 438 0.56 19.53 -13.95
C LEU A 438 -0.80 18.81 -13.99
N LEU A 439 -1.88 19.54 -14.26
CA LEU A 439 -3.24 19.00 -14.28
C LEU A 439 -3.51 18.06 -15.46
N ASN A 440 -2.69 18.10 -16.51
CA ASN A 440 -2.78 17.17 -17.64
C ASN A 440 -1.74 16.04 -17.58
N MET A 441 -0.89 16.01 -16.55
CA MET A 441 0.08 14.92 -16.35
C MET A 441 -0.60 13.70 -15.74
N SER A 442 -0.44 12.56 -16.42
CA SER A 442 -0.81 11.25 -15.87
C SER A 442 0.23 10.76 -14.86
N SER A 443 -0.16 9.83 -13.99
CA SER A 443 0.75 9.16 -13.07
C SER A 443 1.91 8.50 -13.84
N LEU A 444 3.13 8.78 -13.38
CA LEU A 444 4.37 8.28 -14.00
C LEU A 444 4.79 6.93 -13.44
N GLU A 445 4.03 6.37 -12.49
CA GLU A 445 4.38 5.11 -11.86
C GLU A 445 4.05 3.89 -12.75
N PRO A 446 4.93 2.87 -12.78
CA PRO A 446 4.78 1.73 -13.68
C PRO A 446 3.62 0.79 -13.30
N VAL A 447 3.10 0.89 -12.07
CA VAL A 447 2.00 0.07 -11.56
C VAL A 447 0.79 0.96 -11.30
N ASN A 448 -0.11 1.05 -12.27
CA ASN A 448 -1.36 1.79 -12.13
C ASN A 448 -2.37 0.99 -11.30
N PHE A 449 -2.43 1.24 -9.99
CA PHE A 449 -3.47 0.71 -9.11
C PHE A 449 -4.83 1.42 -9.29
N GLY A 450 -5.22 1.74 -10.53
CA GLY A 450 -6.40 2.55 -10.83
C GLY A 450 -6.23 4.05 -10.56
N VAL A 451 -5.00 4.51 -10.27
CA VAL A 451 -4.65 5.92 -10.16
C VAL A 451 -4.16 6.41 -11.52
N GLN A 452 -5.01 7.14 -12.26
CA GLN A 452 -4.60 7.75 -13.53
C GLN A 452 -3.85 9.05 -13.34
N GLN A 453 -4.17 9.78 -12.27
CA GLN A 453 -3.55 11.03 -11.88
C GLN A 453 -3.39 11.04 -10.37
N ASN A 454 -2.24 11.52 -9.91
CA ASN A 454 -1.95 11.60 -8.49
C ASN A 454 -2.69 12.80 -7.89
N ASN A 455 -3.36 12.57 -6.76
CA ASN A 455 -4.15 13.53 -6.05
C ASN A 455 -3.37 14.03 -4.82
N THR A 456 -2.34 14.83 -5.11
CA THR A 456 -1.34 15.28 -4.13
C THR A 456 -1.56 16.73 -3.74
N GLU A 457 -0.85 17.22 -2.72
CA GLU A 457 -0.90 18.64 -2.34
C GLU A 457 -0.54 19.56 -3.53
N ALA A 458 0.46 19.17 -4.33
CA ALA A 458 0.88 19.91 -5.52
C ALA A 458 -0.30 20.07 -6.51
N PHE A 459 -1.12 19.03 -6.66
CA PHE A 459 -2.35 19.05 -7.45
C PHE A 459 -3.39 20.01 -6.86
N ALA A 460 -3.63 19.94 -5.54
CA ALA A 460 -4.54 20.85 -4.83
C ALA A 460 -4.14 22.33 -5.02
N ILE A 461 -2.85 22.63 -4.86
CA ILE A 461 -2.31 23.99 -4.98
C ILE A 461 -2.43 24.50 -6.41
N ALA A 462 -2.13 23.68 -7.41
CA ALA A 462 -2.30 24.09 -8.81
C ALA A 462 -3.76 24.40 -9.15
N LEU A 463 -4.72 23.61 -8.64
CA LEU A 463 -6.14 23.91 -8.76
C LEU A 463 -6.54 25.20 -8.04
N CYS A 464 -5.97 25.47 -6.85
CA CYS A 464 -6.21 26.73 -6.14
C CYS A 464 -5.70 27.93 -6.95
N HIS A 465 -4.47 27.88 -7.45
CA HIS A 465 -3.92 28.93 -8.33
C HIS A 465 -4.74 29.10 -9.60
N LEU A 466 -5.22 27.99 -10.19
CA LEU A 466 -6.10 28.03 -11.36
C LEU A 466 -7.40 28.77 -11.03
N ALA A 467 -8.05 28.46 -9.90
CA ALA A 467 -9.27 29.12 -9.47
C ALA A 467 -9.05 30.63 -9.25
N GLU A 468 -7.98 31.02 -8.56
CA GLU A 468 -7.66 32.43 -8.34
C GLU A 468 -7.39 33.18 -9.64
N LEU A 469 -6.64 32.59 -10.56
CA LEU A 469 -6.35 33.20 -11.88
C LEU A 469 -7.62 33.38 -12.72
N HIS A 470 -8.60 32.47 -12.62
CA HIS A 470 -9.91 32.64 -13.27
C HIS A 470 -10.78 33.69 -12.57
N ALA A 471 -10.69 33.79 -11.24
CA ALA A 471 -11.39 34.83 -10.47
C ALA A 471 -10.89 36.23 -10.81
N GLU A 472 -9.57 36.41 -10.99
CA GLU A 472 -8.95 37.66 -11.45
C GLU A 472 -9.43 38.09 -12.85
N GLN A 473 -9.82 37.13 -13.69
CA GLN A 473 -10.40 37.37 -15.02
C GLN A 473 -11.92 37.59 -15.00
N GLY A 474 -12.57 37.50 -13.85
CA GLY A 474 -14.02 37.61 -13.70
C GLY A 474 -14.81 36.38 -14.14
N LEU A 475 -14.14 35.24 -14.38
CA LEU A 475 -14.76 33.98 -14.84
C LEU A 475 -15.31 33.16 -13.67
N TYR A 476 -16.25 33.72 -12.90
CA TYR A 476 -16.76 33.09 -11.67
C TYR A 476 -17.49 31.76 -11.89
N GLY A 477 -18.05 31.53 -13.10
CA GLY A 477 -18.63 30.22 -13.46
C GLY A 477 -17.58 29.11 -13.42
N ALA A 478 -16.46 29.29 -14.10
CA ALA A 478 -15.35 28.34 -14.09
C ALA A 478 -14.75 28.17 -12.69
N VAL A 479 -14.66 29.25 -11.91
CA VAL A 479 -14.20 29.18 -10.50
C VAL A 479 -15.11 28.25 -9.69
N SER A 480 -16.43 28.35 -9.84
CA SER A 480 -17.37 27.49 -9.11
C SER A 480 -17.20 26.01 -9.46
N GLU A 481 -16.97 25.69 -10.74
CA GLU A 481 -16.69 24.32 -11.21
C GLU A 481 -15.35 23.80 -10.67
N ILE A 482 -14.29 24.61 -10.69
CA ILE A 482 -12.98 24.23 -10.14
C ILE A 482 -13.08 23.98 -8.63
N LEU A 483 -13.82 24.81 -7.89
CA LEU A 483 -14.03 24.61 -6.46
C LEU A 483 -14.89 23.40 -6.15
N GLN A 484 -15.88 23.09 -6.99
CA GLN A 484 -16.62 21.85 -6.88
C GLN A 484 -15.71 20.65 -7.09
N HIS A 485 -14.88 20.67 -8.14
CA HIS A 485 -13.90 19.62 -8.40
C HIS A 485 -12.92 19.46 -7.24
N LEU A 486 -12.40 20.56 -6.67
CA LEU A 486 -11.55 20.54 -5.47
C LEU A 486 -12.26 19.88 -4.27
N LYS A 487 -13.55 20.14 -4.05
CA LYS A 487 -14.31 19.52 -2.96
C LYS A 487 -14.55 18.02 -3.18
N GLU A 488 -14.74 17.61 -4.43
CA GLU A 488 -14.88 16.19 -4.80
C GLU A 488 -13.55 15.43 -4.65
N GLN A 489 -12.44 16.06 -5.03
CA GLN A 489 -11.09 15.48 -4.92
C GLN A 489 -10.46 15.62 -3.53
N PHE A 490 -10.92 16.55 -2.69
CA PHE A 490 -10.41 16.75 -1.33
C PHE A 490 -11.57 16.96 -0.35
N PRO A 491 -12.28 15.87 0.01
CA PRO A 491 -13.37 15.94 0.97
C PRO A 491 -12.85 16.35 2.35
N PRO A 492 -13.69 16.91 3.24
CA PRO A 492 -13.27 17.58 4.47
C PRO A 492 -12.52 16.71 5.50
N HIS A 493 -12.49 15.39 5.29
CA HIS A 493 -11.77 14.44 6.12
C HIS A 493 -10.33 14.17 5.65
N THR A 494 -9.94 14.65 4.46
CA THR A 494 -8.55 14.55 3.97
C THR A 494 -7.71 15.70 4.51
N GLN A 495 -6.39 15.50 4.56
CA GLN A 495 -5.49 16.50 5.14
C GLN A 495 -5.50 17.82 4.35
N HIS A 496 -5.64 17.71 3.02
CA HIS A 496 -5.57 18.82 2.07
C HIS A 496 -6.85 19.65 1.97
N ALA A 497 -7.89 19.27 2.70
CA ALA A 497 -9.11 20.07 2.76
C ALA A 497 -8.87 21.48 3.34
N LYS A 498 -7.86 21.63 4.20
CA LYS A 498 -7.49 22.92 4.81
C LYS A 498 -6.90 23.88 3.79
N ASP A 499 -6.23 23.36 2.76
CA ASP A 499 -5.46 24.16 1.81
C ASP A 499 -6.37 25.04 0.94
N TYR A 500 -7.48 24.50 0.42
CA TYR A 500 -8.45 25.31 -0.34
C TYR A 500 -9.44 26.10 0.55
N VAL A 501 -9.66 25.67 1.79
CA VAL A 501 -10.48 26.42 2.76
C VAL A 501 -9.75 27.69 3.22
N ALA A 502 -8.42 27.67 3.30
CA ALA A 502 -7.60 28.84 3.65
C ALA A 502 -7.47 29.87 2.51
N VAL A 503 -7.70 29.47 1.25
CA VAL A 503 -7.55 30.34 0.06
C VAL A 503 -8.63 31.44 -0.02
N PHE A 504 -9.81 31.22 0.55
CA PHE A 504 -10.96 32.12 0.34
C PHE A 504 -11.29 33.14 1.45
N PRO A 505 -10.73 33.10 2.68
CA PRO A 505 -10.92 34.22 3.60
C PRO A 505 -9.96 35.40 3.35
N HIS A 506 -8.64 35.22 3.18
CA HIS A 506 -7.70 36.36 3.13
C HIS A 506 -6.57 36.17 2.10
N SER A 507 -6.63 36.97 1.03
CA SER A 507 -5.63 37.13 -0.01
C SER A 507 -4.36 37.82 0.51
N ALA A 508 -3.28 37.06 0.74
CA ALA A 508 -1.86 37.49 0.70
C ALA A 508 -0.87 36.39 1.14
N ASP A 509 -1.31 35.40 1.93
CA ASP A 509 -0.40 34.49 2.65
C ASP A 509 -0.12 33.15 1.96
N LEU A 510 -0.53 32.98 0.70
CA LEU A 510 -0.38 31.71 -0.04
C LEU A 510 1.07 31.26 -0.18
N LEU A 511 2.04 32.18 -0.18
CA LEU A 511 3.46 31.82 -0.13
C LEU A 511 3.88 31.34 1.25
N GLN A 512 3.39 31.91 2.34
CA GLN A 512 3.73 31.46 3.69
C GLN A 512 3.14 30.07 3.97
N THR A 513 1.91 29.82 3.50
CA THR A 513 1.26 28.50 3.56
C THR A 513 1.95 27.52 2.62
N PHE A 514 2.30 27.89 1.38
CA PHE A 514 3.08 27.07 0.44
C PHE A 514 4.53 26.82 0.90
N VAL A 515 5.18 27.78 1.58
CA VAL A 515 6.54 27.69 2.13
C VAL A 515 6.63 26.68 3.25
N THR A 516 5.58 26.61 4.06
CA THR A 516 5.48 25.61 5.11
C THR A 516 5.05 24.27 4.52
N ALA A 517 4.02 24.26 3.66
CA ALA A 517 3.29 23.06 3.28
C ALA A 517 3.98 22.24 2.17
N VAL A 518 4.63 22.84 1.17
CA VAL A 518 5.38 22.11 0.11
C VAL A 518 6.68 21.50 0.61
N VAL A 519 7.39 22.25 1.45
CA VAL A 519 8.55 21.73 2.18
C VAL A 519 8.10 20.65 3.16
N MET A 520 6.95 20.82 3.82
CA MET A 520 6.39 19.79 4.70
C MET A 520 5.86 18.58 3.94
N GLU A 521 5.33 18.68 2.73
CA GLU A 521 4.71 17.61 1.93
C GLU A 521 5.75 16.78 1.14
N ALA A 522 6.68 17.46 0.47
CA ALA A 522 7.87 16.84 -0.12
C ALA A 522 8.74 16.14 0.94
N ARG A 523 8.65 16.59 2.20
CA ARG A 523 9.26 15.96 3.39
C ARG A 523 8.27 15.06 4.15
N ARG A 524 6.95 15.17 3.91
CA ARG A 524 5.85 14.33 4.45
C ARG A 524 5.94 12.94 3.84
N ARG A 525 6.27 12.88 2.56
CA ARG A 525 6.23 11.65 1.76
C ARG A 525 7.56 10.91 1.65
N ARG A 526 8.67 11.54 2.05
CA ARG A 526 9.97 10.85 2.07
C ARG A 526 10.09 9.78 3.17
N LYS A 527 9.40 9.94 4.30
CA LYS A 527 9.43 8.91 5.35
C LYS A 527 8.47 7.77 5.09
N GLU A 528 7.39 8.02 4.36
CA GLU A 528 6.62 6.95 3.73
C GLU A 528 7.53 6.09 2.88
N ALA A 529 8.50 6.67 2.15
CA ALA A 529 9.45 6.01 1.24
C ALA A 529 10.79 5.48 1.85
N LEU A 530 11.15 5.82 3.09
CA LEU A 530 12.39 5.28 3.69
C LEU A 530 12.33 3.75 3.88
N PRO A 531 11.19 3.16 4.30
CA PRO A 531 10.99 1.72 4.24
C PRO A 531 10.98 1.19 2.80
N TRP A 532 10.60 1.99 1.79
CA TRP A 532 10.45 1.53 0.40
C TRP A 532 11.77 1.41 -0.36
N ALA A 533 12.74 2.27 -0.06
CA ALA A 533 14.11 2.13 -0.56
C ALA A 533 14.85 0.96 0.12
N LEU A 534 14.41 0.54 1.31
CA LEU A 534 14.94 -0.59 2.08
C LEU A 534 14.18 -1.91 1.84
N LEU A 535 13.03 -1.85 1.15
CA LEU A 535 12.23 -2.99 0.71
C LEU A 535 12.52 -3.39 -0.75
N ARG A 536 13.42 -2.68 -1.45
CA ARG A 536 13.96 -3.06 -2.76
C ARG A 536 15.30 -3.75 -2.66
#